data_AF-A0A832V239-F1
#
_entry.id   AF-A0A832V239-F1
#
_cell.length_a   1.000
_cell.length_b   1.000
_cell.length_c   1.000
_cell.angle_alpha   90.00
_cell.angle_beta   90.00
_cell.angle_gamma   90.00
#
_symmetry.space_group_name_H-M   'P 1'
#
loop_
_entity.id
_entity.type
_entity.pdbx_description
1 polymer ?
#
loop_
_entity_poly.entity_id
_entity_poly.type
_entity_poly.pdbx_seq_one_letter_code
_entity_poly.pdbx_strand_id
1 'polypeptide(L)' 'MDLTAIIRKGDKQYVALCPELDVASQGYTIDEAVKNLKEAVELYIEEMPIL' A
#
# COMPACT_ATOMS: atom_id res chain seq x y z
N MET A 1 1.31 10.89 -10.33
CA MET A 1 0.08 10.08 -10.21
C MET A 1 -0.32 10.13 -8.76
N ASP A 2 -1.55 10.51 -8.48
CA ASP A 2 -2.06 10.55 -7.11
C ASP A 2 -2.86 9.27 -6.86
N LEU A 3 -2.50 8.54 -5.80
CA LEU A 3 -3.15 7.29 -5.39
C LEU A 3 -3.67 7.42 -3.96
N THR A 4 -4.74 6.70 -3.65
CA THR A 4 -5.32 6.68 -2.31
C THR A 4 -4.72 5.56 -1.48
N ALA A 5 -4.47 5.81 -0.19
CA ALA A 5 -4.15 4.76 0.78
C ALA A 5 -5.25 4.72 1.86
N ILE A 6 -5.95 3.60 1.95
CA ILE A 6 -6.91 3.33 3.04
C ILE A 6 -6.18 2.57 4.14
N ILE A 7 -6.12 3.15 5.34
CA ILE A 7 -5.48 2.55 6.50
C ILE A 7 -6.53 1.94 7.42
N ARG A 8 -6.29 0.69 7.85
CA ARG A 8 -7.11 -0.01 8.84
C ARG A 8 -6.24 -0.58 9.94
N LYS A 9 -6.69 -0.49 11.19
CA LYS A 9 -6.06 -1.22 12.30
C LYS A 9 -6.54 -2.67 12.25
N GLY A 10 -5.63 -3.60 11.95
CA GLY A 10 -5.86 -5.04 12.12
C GLY A 10 -5.46 -5.51 13.52
N ASP A 11 -5.56 -6.81 13.75
CA ASP A 11 -5.36 -7.41 15.08
C ASP A 11 -3.96 -7.14 15.67
N LYS A 12 -2.93 -7.18 14.82
CA LYS A 12 -1.52 -7.01 15.23
C LYS A 12 -0.86 -5.81 14.57
N GLN A 13 -1.19 -5.56 13.31
CA GLN A 13 -0.55 -4.55 12.45
C GLN A 13 -1.60 -3.61 11.85
N TYR A 14 -1.15 -2.48 11.33
CA TYR A 14 -1.93 -1.66 10.41
C TYR A 14 -1.83 -2.26 9.01
N VAL A 15 -2.95 -2.26 8.30
CA VAL A 15 -3.05 -2.66 6.90
C VAL A 15 -3.30 -1.41 6.08
N ALA A 16 -2.52 -1.23 5.02
CA ALA A 16 -2.65 -0.15 4.06
C ALA A 16 -3.04 -0.73 2.70
N LEU A 17 -4.11 -0.23 2.09
CA LEU A 17 -4.63 -0.67 0.80
C LEU A 17 -4.65 0.50 -0.18
N CYS A 18 -4.09 0.31 -1.38
CA CYS A 18 -4.32 1.16 -2.54
C CYS A 18 -5.45 0.54 -3.39
N PRO A 19 -6.68 1.06 -3.31
CA PRO A 19 -7.82 0.46 -4.01
C PRO A 19 -7.73 0.58 -5.53
N GLU A 20 -7.01 1.59 -6.06
CA GLU A 20 -6.87 1.80 -7.50
C GLU A 20 -6.04 0.70 -8.18
N LEU A 21 -5.14 0.06 -7.44
CA LEU A 21 -4.24 -0.99 -7.94
C LEU A 21 -4.53 -2.37 -7.34
N ASP A 22 -5.45 -2.44 -6.38
CA ASP A 22 -5.69 -3.62 -5.54
C ASP A 22 -4.40 -4.16 -4.87
N VAL A 23 -3.53 -3.23 -4.46
CA VAL A 23 -2.26 -3.54 -3.79
C VAL A 23 -2.39 -3.23 -2.31
N ALA A 24 -1.98 -4.17 -1.47
CA ALA A 24 -1.99 -4.00 -0.02
C ALA A 24 -0.62 -4.27 0.59
N SER A 25 -0.37 -3.62 1.73
CA SER A 25 0.80 -3.86 2.57
C SER A 25 0.44 -3.67 4.04
N GLN A 26 1.39 -3.94 4.94
CA GLN A 26 1.17 -3.90 6.39
C GLN A 26 2.40 -3.42 7.15
N GLY A 27 2.19 -2.90 8.37
CA GLY A 27 3.26 -2.43 9.26
C GLY A 27 2.80 -2.33 10.72
N TYR A 28 3.72 -2.29 11.68
CA TYR A 28 3.39 -2.15 13.11
C TYR A 28 2.94 -0.72 13.46
N THR A 29 3.34 0.26 12.67
CA THR A 29 2.86 1.65 12.74
C THR A 29 2.14 2.06 11.45
N ILE A 30 1.39 3.17 11.49
CA ILE A 30 0.76 3.74 10.29
C ILE A 30 1.84 4.13 9.27
N ASP A 31 2.90 4.80 9.71
CA ASP A 31 4.01 5.23 8.84
C ASP A 31 4.70 4.04 8.16
N GLU A 32 4.92 2.95 8.89
CA GLU A 32 5.49 1.72 8.33
C GLU A 32 4.56 1.09 7.30
N ALA A 33 3.25 0.97 7.60
CA ALA A 33 2.29 0.43 6.65
C ALA A 33 2.19 1.27 5.36
N VAL A 34 2.24 2.60 5.48
CA VAL A 34 2.25 3.52 4.33
C VAL A 34 3.56 3.41 3.54
N LYS A 35 4.71 3.36 4.21
CA LYS A 35 6.00 3.18 3.55
C LYS A 35 6.03 1.87 2.75
N ASN A 36 5.62 0.78 3.39
CA ASN A 36 5.61 -0.54 2.74
C ASN A 36 4.58 -0.61 1.60
N LEU A 37 3.47 0.13 1.69
CA LEU A 37 2.51 0.25 0.58
C LEU A 37 3.13 0.99 -0.62
N LYS A 38 3.89 2.06 -0.39
CA LYS A 38 4.57 2.79 -1.48
C LYS A 38 5.54 1.89 -2.24
N GLU A 39 6.37 1.14 -1.53
CA GLU A 39 7.32 0.19 -2.13
C GLU A 39 6.57 -0.89 -2.94
N ALA A 40 5.46 -1.43 -2.40
CA ALA A 40 4.65 -2.43 -3.11
C ALA A 40 3.99 -1.87 -4.39
N VAL A 41 3.54 -0.62 -4.34
CA VAL A 41 2.95 0.09 -5.49
C VAL A 41 4.00 0.37 -6.57
N GLU A 42 5.20 0.83 -6.18
CA GLU A 42 6.30 1.06 -7.12
C GLU A 42 6.66 -0.23 -7.86
N LEU A 43 6.82 -1.34 -7.12
CA LEU A 43 7.07 -2.66 -7.71
C LEU A 43 5.94 -3.12 -8.63
N TYR A 44 4.68 -2.90 -8.25
CA TYR A 44 3.53 -3.25 -9.09
C TYR A 44 3.54 -2.50 -10.43
N ILE A 45 3.83 -1.20 -10.42
CA ILE A 45 3.87 -0.36 -11.63
C ILE A 45 5.05 -0.74 -12.52
N GLU A 46 6.20 -1.09 -11.94
CA GLU A 46 7.38 -1.54 -12.68
C GLU A 46 7.10 -2.87 -13.41
N GLU A 47 6.47 -3.84 -12.75
CA GLU A 47 6.14 -5.16 -13.32
C GLU A 47 4.93 -5.13 -14.26
N MET A 48 3.96 -4.25 -13.99
CA MET A 48 2.74 -4.06 -14.78
C MET A 48 2.57 -2.59 -15.14
N PRO A 49 3.25 -2.10 -16.20
CA PRO A 49 3.14 -0.72 -16.63
C PRO A 49 1.68 -0.37 -16.93
N ILE A 50 1.13 0.56 -16.15
CA ILE A 50 -0.23 1.07 -16.34
C ILE A 50 -0.19 1.89 -17.64
N LEU A 51 -0.83 1.38 -18.69
CA LEU A 51 -0.94 2.01 -20.02
C LEU A 51 -1.97 3.15 -20.03
#